data_AF-A0A166VQC1-F1
#
_entry.id   AF-A0A166VQC1-F1
#
_cell.length_a   1.000
_cell.length_b   1.000
_cell.length_c   1.000
_cell.angle_alpha   90.00
_cell.angle_beta   90.00
_cell.angle_gamma   90.00
#
_symmetry.space_group_name_H-M   'P 1'
#
loop_
_entity.id
_entity.type
_entity.pdbx_description
1 polymer ?
#
loop_
_entity_poly.entity_id
_entity_poly.type
_entity_poly.pdbx_seq_one_letter_code
_entity_poly.pdbx_strand_id
1 'polypeptide(L)'
;GFWSVSKVEPGCMTLSEVLLAVFWGAAIVFFLAKFINFHNANTQGFWVEVSSQVVNGLFTVTGVGLIPNRAVDTYRAYKIWHYKRRTRILREKAGLPQLYDVDDLPDPAYDPNYVHVLSDKEQADLHYQQEKFRESQTWYRPHGTETHRAFPINTALTICLWIDLNSVFQIILCGTMWGLNRFQRPAYSTGLLIPFSFLCGIAASVGMWRGGTKTKRTKEVQERLRQALA
;
A
#
# COMPACT_ATOMS: atom_id res chain seq x y z
N GLY A 1 -5.06 -9.75 -10.73
CA GLY A 1 -4.85 -8.31 -10.48
C GLY A 1 -4.91 -7.55 -11.79
N PHE A 2 -5.09 -6.23 -11.80
CA PHE A 2 -5.19 -5.41 -13.03
C PHE A 2 -4.15 -5.79 -14.13
N TRP A 3 -2.92 -6.10 -13.71
CA TRP A 3 -1.81 -6.50 -14.57
C TRP A 3 -1.88 -7.92 -15.14
N SER A 4 -2.81 -8.77 -14.71
CA SER A 4 -3.02 -10.09 -15.30
C SER A 4 -3.81 -10.03 -16.62
N VAL A 5 -4.37 -8.87 -16.97
CA VAL A 5 -5.12 -8.64 -18.22
C VAL A 5 -4.18 -8.19 -19.34
N SER A 6 -3.09 -7.50 -18.99
CA SER A 6 -2.00 -7.12 -19.89
C SER A 6 -0.96 -8.25 -19.93
N LYS A 7 -0.76 -8.89 -21.10
CA LYS A 7 0.26 -9.96 -21.31
C LYS A 7 1.72 -9.54 -21.11
N VAL A 8 1.97 -8.35 -20.57
CA VAL A 8 3.31 -7.82 -20.30
C VAL A 8 3.68 -8.17 -18.86
N GLU A 9 4.90 -8.63 -18.64
CA GLU A 9 5.39 -8.88 -17.28
C GLU A 9 5.17 -7.63 -16.40
N PRO A 10 4.55 -7.77 -15.21
CA PRO A 10 4.25 -6.63 -14.35
C PRO A 10 5.47 -5.75 -14.03
N GLY A 11 6.67 -6.34 -14.02
CA GLY A 11 7.94 -5.64 -13.79
C GLY A 11 8.37 -4.70 -14.94
N CYS A 12 8.04 -5.02 -16.19
CA CYS A 12 8.51 -4.26 -17.35
C CYS A 12 7.69 -2.98 -17.59
N MET A 13 6.37 -3.04 -17.35
CA MET A 13 5.50 -1.85 -17.37
C MET A 13 5.82 -0.90 -16.22
N THR A 14 5.98 -1.43 -15.00
CA THR A 14 6.30 -0.61 -13.83
C THR A 14 7.66 0.09 -13.96
N LEU A 15 8.67 -0.55 -14.56
CA LEU A 15 9.96 0.08 -14.80
C LEU A 15 9.88 1.21 -15.84
N SER A 16 9.18 0.99 -16.95
CA SER A 16 9.05 2.02 -17.99
C SER A 16 8.24 3.24 -17.51
N GLU A 17 7.18 3.03 -16.74
CA GLU A 17 6.42 4.09 -16.07
C GLU A 17 7.30 4.92 -15.11
N VAL A 18 8.12 4.26 -14.28
CA VAL A 18 9.04 4.94 -13.36
C VAL A 18 10.09 5.75 -14.11
N LEU A 19 10.69 5.20 -15.17
CA LEU A 19 11.69 5.92 -15.97
C LEU A 19 11.08 7.16 -16.64
N LEU A 20 9.87 7.04 -17.20
CA LEU A 20 9.16 8.16 -17.81
C LEU A 20 8.77 9.21 -16.77
N ALA A 21 8.29 8.80 -15.59
CA ALA A 21 7.94 9.73 -14.52
C ALA A 21 9.17 10.48 -14.01
N VAL A 22 10.33 9.81 -13.89
CA VAL A 22 11.59 10.45 -13.51
C VAL A 22 12.06 11.41 -14.60
N PHE A 23 12.03 11.01 -15.87
CA PHE A 23 12.44 11.85 -16.99
C PHE A 23 11.61 13.14 -17.07
N TRP A 24 10.28 13.01 -17.11
CA TRP A 24 9.40 14.18 -17.20
C TRP A 24 9.36 14.99 -15.91
N GLY A 25 9.52 14.35 -14.74
CA GLY A 25 9.69 15.03 -13.47
C GLY A 25 10.96 15.89 -13.43
N ALA A 26 12.08 15.35 -13.93
CA ALA A 26 13.32 16.11 -14.07
C ALA A 26 13.17 17.25 -15.08
N ALA A 27 12.48 17.04 -16.20
CA ALA A 27 12.21 18.08 -17.19
C ALA A 27 11.49 19.30 -16.56
N ILE A 28 10.50 19.08 -15.69
CA ILE A 28 9.83 20.16 -14.94
C ILE A 28 10.85 20.98 -14.14
N VAL A 29 11.74 20.32 -13.39
CA VAL A 29 12.79 20.98 -12.59
C VAL A 29 13.73 21.78 -13.48
N PHE A 30 14.18 21.21 -14.61
CA PHE A 30 15.09 21.89 -15.55
C PHE A 30 14.46 23.14 -16.16
N PHE A 31 13.16 23.10 -16.50
CA PHE A 31 12.45 24.27 -16.98
C PHE A 31 12.18 25.30 -15.88
N LEU A 32 11.82 24.89 -14.66
CA LEU A 32 11.59 25.82 -13.54
C LEU A 32 12.88 26.50 -13.06
N ALA A 33 13.97 25.74 -12.93
CA ALA A 33 15.29 26.24 -12.54
C ALA A 33 15.99 27.03 -13.65
N LYS A 34 15.40 27.09 -14.86
CA LYS A 34 15.95 27.74 -16.05
C LYS A 34 17.31 27.19 -16.48
N PHE A 35 17.61 25.92 -16.18
CA PHE A 35 18.74 25.22 -16.79
C PHE A 35 18.53 25.05 -18.30
N ILE A 36 17.27 24.91 -18.73
CA ILE A 36 16.84 25.08 -20.12
C ILE A 36 15.94 26.32 -20.16
N ASN A 37 16.47 27.42 -20.70
CA ASN A 37 15.77 28.72 -20.73
C ASN A 37 15.40 29.10 -22.16
N PHE A 38 14.10 29.21 -22.43
CA PHE A 38 13.58 29.65 -23.74
C PHE A 38 13.53 31.17 -23.90
N HIS A 39 13.90 31.93 -22.87
CA HIS A 39 13.85 33.41 -22.84
C HIS A 39 12.47 34.00 -23.16
N ASN A 40 11.42 33.18 -23.09
CA ASN A 40 10.04 33.53 -23.33
C ASN A 40 9.17 32.87 -22.25
N ALA A 41 8.49 33.68 -21.45
CA ALA A 41 7.69 33.18 -20.32
C ALA A 41 6.55 32.24 -20.74
N ASN A 42 5.93 32.49 -21.90
CA ASN A 42 4.85 31.65 -22.41
C ASN A 42 5.36 30.29 -22.88
N THR A 43 6.46 30.26 -23.63
CA THR A 43 7.11 29.01 -24.05
C THR A 43 7.65 28.22 -22.86
N GLN A 44 8.23 28.89 -21.87
CA GLN A 44 8.70 28.27 -20.64
C GLN A 44 7.53 27.61 -19.89
N GLY A 45 6.44 28.35 -19.68
CA GLY A 45 5.25 27.83 -19.01
C GLY A 45 4.54 26.73 -19.80
N PHE A 46 4.63 26.74 -21.14
CA PHE A 46 4.11 25.68 -21.99
C PHE A 46 4.82 24.35 -21.75
N TRP A 47 6.16 24.34 -21.74
CA TRP A 47 6.90 23.11 -21.50
C TRP A 47 6.73 22.58 -20.07
N VAL A 48 6.67 23.47 -19.08
CA VAL A 48 6.31 23.10 -17.70
C VAL A 48 4.93 22.44 -17.66
N GLU A 49 3.94 23.00 -18.36
CA GLU A 49 2.59 22.43 -18.41
C GLU A 49 2.58 21.06 -19.07
N VAL A 50 3.19 20.91 -20.25
CA VAL A 50 3.25 19.63 -20.97
C VAL A 50 3.91 18.56 -20.10
N SER A 51 5.07 18.86 -19.52
CA SER A 51 5.75 17.92 -18.64
C SER A 51 4.90 17.57 -17.41
N SER A 52 4.23 18.55 -16.80
CA SER A 52 3.34 18.32 -15.66
C SER A 52 2.14 17.45 -16.02
N GLN A 53 1.53 17.65 -17.19
CA GLN A 53 0.40 16.85 -17.66
C GLN A 53 0.80 15.40 -17.94
N VAL A 54 1.98 15.18 -18.53
CA VAL A 54 2.52 13.82 -18.74
C VAL A 54 2.76 13.12 -17.40
N VAL A 55 3.45 13.79 -16.46
CA VAL A 55 3.70 13.24 -15.12
C VAL A 55 2.39 12.94 -14.39
N ASN A 56 1.43 13.86 -14.41
CA ASN A 56 0.11 13.65 -13.82
C ASN A 56 -0.62 12.45 -14.44
N GLY A 57 -0.57 12.30 -15.77
CA GLY A 57 -1.13 11.14 -16.46
C GLY A 57 -0.52 9.82 -15.99
N LEU A 58 0.81 9.74 -15.91
CA LEU A 58 1.53 8.53 -15.44
C LEU A 58 1.14 8.15 -14.00
N PHE A 59 1.09 9.13 -13.09
CA PHE A 59 0.67 8.87 -11.70
C PHE A 59 -0.83 8.58 -11.58
N THR A 60 -1.66 9.11 -12.47
CA THR A 60 -3.11 8.86 -12.48
C THR A 60 -3.42 7.42 -12.91
N VAL A 61 -2.70 6.86 -13.88
CA VAL A 61 -2.90 5.47 -14.30
C VAL A 61 -2.72 4.50 -13.13
N THR A 62 -1.66 4.68 -12.35
CA THR A 62 -1.36 3.82 -11.19
C THR A 62 -2.16 4.19 -9.94
N GLY A 63 -2.42 5.48 -9.71
CA GLY A 63 -3.15 6.00 -8.56
C GLY A 63 -4.66 5.81 -8.64
N VAL A 64 -5.26 6.15 -9.79
CA VAL A 64 -6.71 6.10 -10.03
C VAL A 64 -7.13 4.76 -10.62
N GLY A 65 -6.38 4.22 -11.59
CA GLY A 65 -6.72 2.94 -12.23
C GLY A 65 -6.76 1.75 -11.27
N LEU A 66 -6.01 1.83 -10.16
CA LEU A 66 -5.97 0.78 -9.14
C LEU A 66 -6.96 1.01 -7.98
N ILE A 67 -7.74 2.10 -7.97
CA ILE A 67 -8.69 2.40 -6.87
C ILE A 67 -9.63 1.24 -6.56
N PRO A 68 -10.26 0.55 -7.54
CA PRO A 68 -11.16 -0.55 -7.22
C PRO A 68 -10.44 -1.67 -6.44
N ASN A 69 -9.20 -2.00 -6.81
CA ASN A 69 -8.42 -3.01 -6.11
C ASN A 69 -7.99 -2.54 -4.72
N ARG A 70 -7.57 -1.27 -4.59
CA ARG A 70 -7.17 -0.67 -3.31
C ARG A 70 -8.33 -0.65 -2.31
N ALA A 71 -9.53 -0.27 -2.75
CA ALA A 71 -10.74 -0.27 -1.93
C ALA A 71 -11.14 -1.68 -1.47
N VAL A 72 -11.04 -2.68 -2.36
CA VAL A 72 -11.31 -4.08 -2.00
C VAL A 72 -10.27 -4.59 -0.99
N ASP A 73 -9.00 -4.23 -1.14
CA ASP A 73 -7.94 -4.59 -0.19
C ASP A 73 -8.15 -3.95 1.18
N THR A 74 -8.55 -2.67 1.24
CA THR A 74 -8.94 -2.00 2.47
C THR A 74 -10.14 -2.68 3.13
N TYR A 75 -11.15 -3.07 2.35
CA TYR A 75 -12.31 -3.80 2.86
C TYR A 75 -11.91 -5.16 3.46
N ARG A 76 -11.04 -5.92 2.77
CA ARG A 76 -10.49 -7.19 3.27
C ARG A 76 -9.73 -6.99 4.58
N ALA A 77 -8.81 -6.01 4.62
CA ALA A 77 -8.04 -5.70 5.82
C ALA A 77 -8.96 -5.29 6.99
N TYR A 78 -10.01 -4.51 6.72
CA TYR A 78 -11.02 -4.15 7.71
C TYR A 78 -11.77 -5.36 8.24
N LYS A 79 -12.20 -6.29 7.37
CA LYS A 79 -12.89 -7.52 7.76
C LYS A 79 -12.01 -8.39 8.65
N ILE A 80 -10.75 -8.58 8.29
CA ILE A 80 -9.78 -9.35 9.10
C ILE A 80 -9.57 -8.67 10.45
N TRP A 81 -9.41 -7.34 10.47
CA TRP A 81 -9.31 -6.56 11.70
C TRP A 81 -10.54 -6.71 12.60
N HIS A 82 -11.74 -6.66 12.00
CA HIS A 82 -13.00 -6.85 12.71
C HIS A 82 -13.07 -8.25 13.35
N TYR A 83 -12.71 -9.30 12.62
CA TYR A 83 -12.65 -10.65 13.18
C TYR A 83 -11.60 -10.79 14.27
N LYS A 84 -10.41 -10.21 14.12
CA LYS A 84 -9.41 -10.16 15.20
C LYS A 84 -9.99 -9.58 16.49
N ARG A 85 -10.67 -8.43 16.39
CA ARG A 85 -11.30 -7.78 17.55
C ARG A 85 -12.36 -8.66 18.18
N ARG A 86 -13.19 -9.32 17.35
CA ARG A 86 -14.23 -10.24 17.83
C ARG A 86 -13.63 -11.47 18.51
N THR A 87 -12.64 -12.11 17.90
CA THR A 87 -11.91 -13.24 18.49
C THR A 87 -11.35 -12.87 19.86
N ARG A 88 -10.75 -11.68 20.02
CA ARG A 88 -10.27 -11.21 21.32
C ARG A 88 -11.38 -11.13 22.37
N ILE A 89 -12.51 -10.51 22.03
CA ILE A 89 -13.65 -10.33 22.94
C ILE A 89 -14.28 -11.68 23.31
N LEU A 90 -14.44 -12.57 22.34
CA LEU A 90 -15.06 -13.88 22.57
C LEU A 90 -14.17 -14.79 23.42
N ARG A 91 -12.85 -14.76 23.20
CA ARG A 91 -11.89 -15.48 24.05
C ARG A 91 -11.90 -14.98 25.48
N GLU A 92 -11.94 -13.67 25.68
CA GLU A 92 -12.02 -13.06 27.01
C GLU A 92 -13.31 -13.48 27.73
N LYS A 93 -14.46 -13.46 27.04
CA LYS A 93 -15.75 -13.93 27.59
C LYS A 93 -15.74 -15.42 27.93
N ALA A 94 -15.03 -16.23 27.15
CA ALA A 94 -14.89 -17.66 27.38
C ALA A 94 -13.80 -18.02 28.42
N GLY A 95 -13.11 -17.03 29.00
CA GLY A 95 -12.00 -17.27 29.94
C GLY A 95 -10.77 -17.93 29.31
N LEU A 96 -10.63 -17.85 27.98
CA LEU A 96 -9.52 -18.44 27.24
C LEU A 96 -8.27 -17.55 27.31
N PRO A 97 -7.05 -18.13 27.38
CA PRO A 97 -5.82 -17.35 27.33
C PRO A 97 -5.68 -16.60 26.00
N GLN A 98 -4.94 -15.49 26.02
CA GLN A 98 -4.60 -14.78 24.78
C GLN A 98 -3.76 -15.66 23.84
N LEU A 99 -3.85 -15.37 22.54
CA LEU A 99 -3.02 -16.01 21.52
C LEU A 99 -1.54 -15.69 21.82
N TYR A 100 -0.65 -16.67 21.60
CA TYR A 100 0.80 -16.43 21.71
C TYR A 100 1.26 -15.31 20.77
N ASP A 101 0.76 -15.34 19.53
CA ASP A 101 0.85 -14.24 18.58
C ASP A 101 -0.56 -13.66 18.38
N VAL A 102 -0.76 -12.42 18.84
CA VAL A 102 -2.07 -11.73 18.80
C VAL A 102 -2.56 -11.49 17.36
N ASP A 103 -1.64 -11.47 16.39
CA ASP A 103 -1.94 -11.28 14.98
C ASP A 103 -2.09 -12.59 14.20
N ASP A 104 -1.69 -13.73 14.77
CA ASP A 104 -1.85 -15.05 14.17
C ASP A 104 -3.20 -15.65 14.55
N LEU A 105 -4.23 -15.28 13.77
CA LEU A 105 -5.58 -15.74 14.04
C LEU A 105 -5.70 -17.25 13.77
N PRO A 106 -6.41 -17.99 14.65
CA PRO A 106 -6.53 -19.43 14.50
C PRO A 106 -7.23 -19.80 13.21
N ASP A 107 -6.73 -20.82 12.52
CA ASP A 107 -7.31 -21.33 11.29
C ASP A 107 -7.33 -22.86 11.32
N PRO A 108 -8.51 -23.51 11.20
CA PRO A 108 -8.62 -24.97 11.17
C PRO A 108 -7.73 -25.64 10.12
N ALA A 109 -7.41 -24.93 9.02
CA ALA A 109 -6.54 -25.45 7.97
C ALA A 109 -5.07 -25.60 8.40
N TYR A 110 -4.63 -24.82 9.40
CA TYR A 110 -3.23 -24.74 9.81
C TYR A 110 -3.00 -25.20 11.26
N ASP A 111 -4.02 -25.12 12.12
CA ASP A 111 -3.97 -25.56 13.52
C ASP A 111 -5.24 -26.33 13.92
N PRO A 112 -5.21 -27.69 13.79
CA PRO A 112 -6.34 -28.54 14.17
C PRO A 112 -6.64 -28.55 15.67
N ASN A 113 -5.67 -28.14 16.50
CA ASN A 113 -5.77 -28.21 17.96
C ASN A 113 -6.24 -26.89 18.58
N TYR A 114 -6.53 -25.87 17.77
CA TYR A 114 -6.87 -24.56 18.29
C TYR A 114 -8.33 -24.43 18.72
N VAL A 115 -8.55 -23.71 19.83
CA VAL A 115 -9.90 -23.39 20.29
C VAL A 115 -10.50 -22.27 19.43
N HIS A 116 -11.39 -22.66 18.51
CA HIS A 116 -12.15 -21.73 17.68
C HIS A 116 -13.29 -21.09 18.50
N VAL A 117 -13.36 -19.76 18.43
CA VAL A 117 -14.42 -18.97 19.10
C VAL A 117 -15.38 -18.33 18.10
N LEU A 118 -15.01 -18.28 16.82
CA LEU A 118 -15.86 -17.80 15.74
C LEU A 118 -16.75 -18.94 15.26
N SER A 119 -17.93 -18.60 14.74
CA SER A 119 -18.77 -19.60 14.07
C SER A 119 -18.10 -20.10 12.78
N ASP A 120 -18.44 -21.30 12.32
CA ASP A 120 -17.84 -21.90 11.11
C ASP A 120 -17.95 -21.00 9.87
N LYS A 121 -19.07 -20.28 9.74
CA LYS A 121 -19.29 -19.32 8.65
C LYS A 121 -18.35 -18.12 8.74
N GLU A 122 -18.15 -17.58 9.94
CA GLU A 122 -17.25 -16.45 10.19
C GLU A 122 -15.80 -16.86 10.01
N GLN A 123 -15.46 -18.08 10.41
CA GLN A 123 -14.14 -18.66 10.24
C GLN A 123 -13.81 -18.88 8.76
N ALA A 124 -14.74 -19.44 7.99
CA ALA A 124 -14.58 -19.62 6.54
C ALA A 124 -14.43 -18.28 5.80
N ASP A 125 -15.21 -17.27 6.18
CA ASP A 125 -15.07 -15.93 5.62
C ASP A 125 -13.73 -15.28 6.02
N LEU A 126 -13.29 -15.41 7.28
CA LEU A 126 -11.97 -14.94 7.71
C LEU A 126 -10.84 -15.54 6.87
N HIS A 127 -10.85 -16.87 6.69
CA HIS A 127 -9.88 -17.58 5.87
C HIS A 127 -9.86 -17.04 4.43
N TYR A 128 -11.04 -16.92 3.82
CA TYR A 128 -11.20 -16.38 2.47
C TYR A 128 -10.65 -14.95 2.35
N GLN A 129 -10.96 -14.06 3.31
CA GLN A 129 -10.45 -12.69 3.29
C GLN A 129 -8.92 -12.65 3.45
N GLN A 130 -8.34 -13.46 4.34
CA GLN A 130 -6.90 -13.55 4.55
C GLN A 130 -6.16 -14.04 3.31
N GLU A 131 -6.69 -15.07 2.63
CA GLU A 131 -6.11 -15.61 1.40
C GLU A 131 -6.16 -14.58 0.27
N LYS A 132 -7.32 -13.98 0.01
CA LYS A 132 -7.45 -12.97 -1.04
C LYS A 132 -6.65 -11.71 -0.77
N PHE A 133 -6.52 -11.31 0.49
CA PHE A 133 -5.67 -10.18 0.84
C PHE A 133 -4.18 -10.51 0.65
N ARG A 134 -3.72 -11.71 1.02
CA ARG A 134 -2.35 -12.19 0.78
C ARG A 134 -2.02 -12.28 -0.71
N GLU A 135 -2.95 -12.72 -1.55
CA GLU A 135 -2.78 -12.77 -3.00
C GLU A 135 -2.58 -11.37 -3.60
N SER A 136 -3.31 -10.37 -3.11
CA SER A 136 -3.20 -8.99 -3.58
C SER A 136 -1.96 -8.27 -3.01
N GLN A 137 -1.70 -8.47 -1.71
CA GLN A 137 -0.65 -7.82 -0.94
C GLN A 137 0.39 -8.85 -0.48
N THR A 138 1.42 -9.08 -1.29
CA THR A 138 2.43 -10.12 -1.07
C THR A 138 3.28 -9.95 0.19
N TRP A 139 3.32 -8.74 0.76
CA TRP A 139 3.97 -8.45 2.03
C TRP A 139 3.14 -8.88 3.25
N TYR A 140 1.84 -9.07 3.10
CA TYR A 140 0.95 -9.53 4.16
C TYR A 140 1.07 -11.05 4.34
N ARG A 141 1.29 -11.48 5.59
CA ARG A 141 1.40 -12.90 5.96
C ARG A 141 0.43 -13.15 7.12
N PRO A 142 -0.66 -13.91 6.91
CA PRO A 142 -1.69 -14.10 7.94
C PRO A 142 -1.24 -14.99 9.10
N HIS A 143 -0.32 -15.92 8.85
CA HIS A 143 0.17 -16.87 9.84
C HIS A 143 1.68 -16.77 10.04
N GLY A 144 2.12 -17.05 11.27
CA GLY A 144 3.52 -17.18 11.59
C GLY A 144 4.14 -18.42 10.95
N THR A 145 5.43 -18.35 10.68
CA THR A 145 6.29 -19.50 10.36
C THR A 145 7.44 -19.55 11.37
N GLU A 146 8.30 -20.56 11.29
CA GLU A 146 9.45 -20.66 12.20
C GLU A 146 10.34 -19.41 12.21
N THR A 147 10.40 -18.68 11.09
CA THR A 147 11.28 -17.52 10.91
C THR A 147 10.55 -16.18 11.04
N HIS A 148 9.21 -16.16 10.97
CA HIS A 148 8.42 -14.93 10.95
C HIS A 148 7.14 -15.04 11.80
N ARG A 149 6.73 -13.95 12.42
CA ARG A 149 5.41 -13.78 13.06
C ARG A 149 4.37 -13.34 12.04
N ALA A 150 3.09 -13.47 12.41
CA ALA A 150 2.00 -12.96 11.57
C ALA A 150 2.12 -11.44 11.40
N PHE A 151 1.72 -10.94 10.24
CA PHE A 151 1.82 -9.51 9.96
C PHE A 151 0.75 -8.75 10.77
N PRO A 152 1.11 -7.66 11.47
CA PRO A 152 0.17 -6.95 12.32
C PRO A 152 -0.98 -6.32 11.53
N ILE A 153 -2.22 -6.80 11.74
CA ILE A 153 -3.36 -6.39 10.91
C ILE A 153 -3.71 -4.90 11.07
N ASN A 154 -3.47 -4.33 12.26
CA ASN A 154 -3.66 -2.88 12.49
C ASN A 154 -2.73 -2.06 11.58
N THR A 155 -1.48 -2.51 11.43
CA THR A 155 -0.51 -1.89 10.53
C THR A 155 -0.92 -2.09 9.09
N ALA A 156 -1.37 -3.29 8.71
CA ALA A 156 -1.83 -3.58 7.35
C ALA A 156 -3.02 -2.68 6.94
N LEU A 157 -4.02 -2.55 7.81
CA LEU A 157 -5.16 -1.65 7.58
C LEU A 157 -4.71 -0.19 7.44
N THR A 158 -3.79 0.26 8.30
CA THR A 158 -3.23 1.62 8.22
C THR A 158 -2.49 1.86 6.91
N ILE A 159 -1.73 0.87 6.43
CA ILE A 159 -1.04 0.93 5.12
C ILE A 159 -2.06 1.08 3.99
N CYS A 160 -3.12 0.27 3.98
CA CYS A 160 -4.18 0.35 2.98
C CYS A 160 -4.85 1.72 2.97
N LEU A 161 -5.15 2.30 4.14
CA LEU A 161 -5.72 3.64 4.25
C LEU A 161 -4.78 4.74 3.72
N TRP A 162 -3.47 4.63 3.95
CA TRP A 162 -2.51 5.57 3.35
C TRP A 162 -2.45 5.46 1.82
N ILE A 163 -2.57 4.25 1.28
CA ILE A 163 -2.61 4.00 -0.16
C ILE A 163 -3.91 4.56 -0.78
N ASP A 164 -5.04 4.40 -0.11
CA ASP A 164 -6.32 4.99 -0.54
C ASP A 164 -6.27 6.51 -0.49
N LEU A 165 -5.71 7.08 0.57
CA LEU A 165 -5.56 8.53 0.71
C LEU A 165 -4.66 9.11 -0.39
N ASN A 166 -3.60 8.39 -0.77
CA ASN A 166 -2.79 8.72 -1.93
C ASN A 166 -3.64 8.78 -3.22
N SER A 167 -4.53 7.81 -3.45
CA SER A 167 -5.46 7.84 -4.59
C SER A 167 -6.42 9.04 -4.54
N VAL A 168 -6.93 9.41 -3.37
CA VAL A 168 -7.80 10.59 -3.21
C VAL A 168 -7.07 11.86 -3.64
N PHE A 169 -5.83 12.05 -3.19
CA PHE A 169 -5.02 13.20 -3.62
C PHE A 169 -4.77 13.21 -5.13
N GLN A 170 -4.56 12.04 -5.75
CA GLN A 170 -4.41 11.91 -7.20
C GLN A 170 -5.71 12.27 -7.95
N ILE A 171 -6.89 11.86 -7.46
CA ILE A 171 -8.18 12.26 -8.05
C ILE A 171 -8.35 13.77 -8.04
N ILE A 172 -8.06 14.40 -6.89
CA ILE A 172 -8.17 15.86 -6.77
C ILE A 172 -7.16 16.54 -7.70
N LEU A 173 -5.92 16.05 -7.75
CA LEU A 173 -4.88 16.59 -8.63
C LEU A 173 -5.28 16.50 -10.10
N CYS A 174 -5.69 15.32 -10.59
CA CYS A 174 -6.09 15.16 -11.98
C CYS A 174 -7.33 15.99 -12.32
N GLY A 175 -8.31 16.06 -11.40
CA GLY A 175 -9.47 16.92 -11.55
C GLY A 175 -9.09 18.40 -11.70
N THR A 176 -8.15 18.90 -10.89
CA THR A 176 -7.67 20.29 -11.01
C THR A 176 -6.81 20.54 -12.26
N MET A 177 -6.03 19.55 -12.71
CA MET A 177 -5.14 19.70 -13.86
C MET A 177 -5.86 19.57 -15.20
N TRP A 178 -6.91 18.76 -15.29
CA TRP A 178 -7.70 18.57 -16.51
C TRP A 178 -8.95 19.44 -16.55
N GLY A 179 -9.49 19.84 -15.39
CA GLY A 179 -10.67 20.69 -15.31
C GLY A 179 -10.39 22.19 -15.41
N LEU A 180 -9.14 22.64 -15.21
CA LEU A 180 -8.78 24.06 -15.22
C LEU A 180 -7.73 24.36 -16.29
N ASN A 181 -7.87 25.52 -16.93
CA ASN A 181 -6.83 26.06 -17.81
C ASN A 181 -5.58 26.42 -17.00
N ARG A 182 -4.39 26.20 -17.59
CA ARG A 182 -3.10 26.52 -16.95
C ARG A 182 -2.98 27.96 -16.44
N PHE A 183 -3.70 28.90 -17.04
CA PHE A 183 -3.69 30.32 -16.66
C PHE A 183 -4.60 30.64 -15.48
N GLN A 184 -5.61 29.81 -15.24
CA GLN A 184 -6.61 29.98 -14.17
C GLN A 184 -6.36 29.03 -12.99
N ARG A 185 -5.45 28.05 -13.16
CA ARG A 185 -5.15 27.06 -12.13
C ARG A 185 -4.40 27.71 -10.96
N PRO A 186 -4.94 27.66 -9.73
CA PRO A 186 -4.26 28.22 -8.57
C PRO A 186 -2.94 27.50 -8.31
N ALA A 187 -1.85 28.26 -8.15
CA ALA A 187 -0.51 27.66 -7.97
C ALA A 187 -0.39 26.77 -6.72
N TYR A 188 -1.20 27.03 -5.68
CA TYR A 188 -1.18 26.23 -4.46
C TYR A 188 -1.79 24.84 -4.63
N SER A 189 -2.64 24.60 -5.64
CA SER A 189 -3.32 23.31 -5.76
C SER A 189 -2.30 22.21 -6.06
N THR A 190 -1.51 22.36 -7.13
CA THR A 190 -0.43 21.42 -7.47
C THR A 190 0.67 21.45 -6.41
N GLY A 191 1.00 22.64 -5.87
CA GLY A 191 2.03 22.81 -4.84
C GLY A 191 1.76 22.08 -3.52
N LEU A 192 0.49 21.83 -3.17
CA LEU A 192 0.11 21.08 -1.96
C LEU A 192 -0.26 19.63 -2.24
N LEU A 193 -1.07 19.38 -3.28
CA LEU A 193 -1.59 18.05 -3.59
C LEU A 193 -0.47 17.06 -3.94
N ILE A 194 0.56 17.51 -4.66
CA ILE A 194 1.69 16.66 -5.04
C ILE A 194 2.48 16.21 -3.79
N PRO A 195 3.00 17.11 -2.92
CA PRO A 195 3.67 16.68 -1.70
C PRO A 195 2.82 15.79 -0.80
N PHE A 196 1.54 16.12 -0.56
CA PHE A 196 0.68 15.30 0.30
C PHE A 196 0.47 13.90 -0.27
N SER A 197 0.28 13.79 -1.59
CA SER A 197 0.19 12.51 -2.28
C SER A 197 1.46 11.67 -2.08
N PHE A 198 2.65 12.26 -2.28
CA PHE A 198 3.92 11.56 -2.06
C PHE A 198 4.12 11.16 -0.59
N LEU A 199 3.78 12.03 0.36
CA LEU A 199 3.88 11.72 1.80
C LEU A 199 3.03 10.52 2.19
N CYS A 200 1.83 10.36 1.62
CA CYS A 200 1.00 9.18 1.83
C CYS A 200 1.68 7.89 1.32
N GLY A 201 2.25 7.95 0.10
CA GLY A 201 3.00 6.82 -0.46
C GLY A 201 4.24 6.44 0.35
N ILE A 202 4.98 7.44 0.85
CA ILE A 202 6.13 7.24 1.73
C ILE A 202 5.68 6.62 3.06
N ALA A 203 4.60 7.13 3.68
CA ALA A 203 4.07 6.61 4.92
C ALA A 203 3.65 5.14 4.80
N ALA A 204 2.97 4.77 3.71
CA ALA A 204 2.62 3.38 3.40
C ALA A 204 3.87 2.50 3.26
N SER A 205 4.88 2.98 2.52
CA SER A 205 6.14 2.24 2.29
C SER A 205 6.94 2.01 3.57
N VAL A 206 7.07 3.05 4.41
CA VAL A 206 7.69 2.96 5.73
C VAL A 206 6.90 2.01 6.65
N GLY A 207 5.57 2.05 6.57
CA GLY A 207 4.69 1.12 7.28
C GLY A 207 4.95 -0.34 6.91
N MET A 208 5.03 -0.65 5.62
CA MET A 208 5.34 -2.00 5.12
C MET A 208 6.72 -2.45 5.60
N TRP A 209 7.74 -1.59 5.48
CA TRP A 209 9.11 -1.93 5.92
C TRP A 209 9.19 -2.17 7.43
N ARG A 210 8.61 -1.30 8.25
CA ARG A 210 8.59 -1.46 9.71
C ARG A 210 7.79 -2.70 10.13
N GLY A 211 6.65 -2.96 9.49
CA GLY A 211 5.86 -4.16 9.70
C GLY A 211 6.65 -5.42 9.38
N GLY A 212 7.32 -5.45 8.22
CA GLY A 212 8.16 -6.57 7.79
C GLY A 212 9.38 -6.81 8.67
N THR A 213 9.98 -5.77 9.24
CA THR A 213 11.07 -5.93 10.23
C THR A 213 10.54 -6.48 11.55
N LYS A 214 9.36 -6.02 11.99
CA LYS A 214 8.74 -6.48 13.25
C LYS A 214 8.35 -7.95 13.20
N THR A 215 8.00 -8.48 12.03
CA THR A 215 7.64 -9.89 11.90
C THR A 215 8.84 -10.84 11.93
N LYS A 216 10.07 -10.37 11.66
CA LYS A 216 11.26 -11.26 11.65
C LYS A 216 11.64 -11.71 13.07
N ARG A 217 11.78 -13.03 13.26
CA ARG A 217 12.25 -13.64 14.52
C ARG A 217 13.78 -13.68 14.60
N THR A 218 14.45 -12.58 14.21
CA THR A 218 15.92 -12.55 14.07
C THR A 218 16.65 -12.94 15.35
N LYS A 219 16.13 -12.53 16.51
CA LYS A 219 16.71 -12.88 17.82
C LYS A 219 16.64 -14.38 18.12
N GLU A 220 15.46 -14.99 17.94
CA GLU A 220 15.25 -16.43 18.18
C GLU A 220 16.10 -17.28 17.21
N VAL A 221 16.18 -16.89 15.94
CA VAL A 221 17.01 -17.58 14.94
C VAL A 221 18.49 -17.45 15.27
N GLN A 222 18.95 -16.25 15.64
CA GLN A 222 20.35 -16.01 15.99
C GLN A 222 20.76 -16.80 17.25
N GLU A 223 19.86 -16.92 18.22
CA GLU A 223 20.11 -17.68 19.45
C GLU A 223 20.14 -19.19 19.19
N ARG A 224 19.22 -19.73 18.38
CA ARG A 224 19.28 -21.12 17.91
C ARG A 224 20.56 -21.41 17.14
N LEU A 225 20.99 -20.48 16.27
CA LEU A 225 22.24 -20.62 15.52
C LEU A 225 23.46 -20.63 16.46
N ARG A 226 23.49 -19.75 17.46
CA ARG A 226 24.55 -19.73 18.48
C ARG A 226 24.59 -21.01 19.30
N GLN A 227 23.43 -21.55 19.68
CA GLN A 227 23.34 -22.82 20.40
C GLN A 227 23.77 -24.01 19.53
N ALA A 228 23.50 -23.99 18.22
CA ALA A 228 23.90 -25.05 17.30
C ALA A 228 25.40 -25.00 16.93
N LEU A 229 26.06 -23.86 17.09
CA LEU A 229 27.48 -23.65 16.81
C LEU A 229 28.39 -23.72 18.05
N ALA A 230 27.80 -23.89 19.24
CA ALA A 230 28.49 -24.04 20.53
C ALA A 230 28.59 -25.53 20.92
#